data_AF-A0A849ZRL7-F1
#
_entry.id   AF-A0A849ZRL7-F1
#
_cell.length_a   1.000
_cell.length_b   1.000
_cell.length_c   1.000
_cell.angle_alpha   90.00
_cell.angle_beta   90.00
_cell.angle_gamma   90.00
#
_symmetry.space_group_name_H-M   'P 1'
#
loop_
_entity.id
_entity.type
_entity.pdbx_description
1 polymer ?
#
loop_
_entity_poly.entity_id
_entity_poly.type
_entity_poly.pdbx_seq_one_letter_code
_entity_poly.pdbx_strand_id
1 'polypeptide(L)'
;AVTVGNALAPLGLDQGGFFTPEVEAINPRERADRIGFTLDELAASIRVRTGLAVQAFRAGPAEDEFSHGDFVAALAASQSDPADAIIINFSRESLLRTGHRGGHFSPVGDFNAEEGMVLILDVSTAPGREKFWVSTEDIHAAMACVDTVSGRNRGWLVVRRPGE
;
A
#
# COMPACT_ATOMS: atom_id res chain seq x y z
N ALA A 1 -3.71 2.89 5.43
CA ALA A 1 -3.15 3.13 6.78
C ALA A 1 -4.16 2.82 7.88
N VAL A 2 -5.24 3.61 8.02
CA VAL A 2 -6.26 3.45 9.09
C VAL A 2 -6.84 2.03 9.15
N THR A 3 -7.35 1.49 8.03
CA THR A 3 -7.92 0.13 7.96
C THR A 3 -6.94 -0.94 8.46
N VAL A 4 -5.72 -0.93 7.92
CA VAL A 4 -4.66 -1.89 8.32
C VAL A 4 -4.22 -1.68 9.77
N GLY A 5 -4.10 -0.43 10.22
CA GLY A 5 -3.75 -0.13 11.61
C GLY A 5 -4.76 -0.69 12.60
N ASN A 6 -6.06 -0.54 12.32
CA ASN A 6 -7.14 -1.08 13.14
C ASN A 6 -7.28 -2.61 13.04
N ALA A 7 -6.94 -3.20 11.89
CA ALA A 7 -6.95 -4.65 11.72
C ALA A 7 -5.83 -5.32 12.51
N LEU A 8 -4.65 -4.69 12.57
CA LEU A 8 -3.49 -5.23 13.28
C LEU A 8 -3.48 -4.87 14.76
N ALA A 9 -4.07 -3.75 15.18
CA ALA A 9 -4.12 -3.35 16.59
C ALA A 9 -5.41 -2.56 16.89
N PRO A 10 -5.98 -2.65 18.10
CA PRO A 10 -7.24 -1.99 18.47
C PRO A 10 -7.04 -0.49 18.74
N LEU A 11 -6.53 0.25 17.75
CA LEU A 11 -6.09 1.64 17.88
C LEU A 11 -7.23 2.66 17.76
N GLY A 12 -8.42 2.25 17.31
CA GLY A 12 -9.57 3.15 17.14
C GLY A 12 -9.31 4.30 16.17
N LEU A 13 -8.48 4.09 15.15
CA LEU A 13 -8.10 5.11 14.18
C LEU A 13 -9.27 5.46 13.27
N ASP A 14 -9.38 6.75 12.95
CA ASP A 14 -10.14 7.24 11.81
C ASP A 14 -9.25 8.16 10.93
N GLN A 15 -9.76 8.62 9.79
CA GLN A 15 -8.99 9.47 8.87
C GLN A 15 -8.69 10.87 9.44
N GLY A 16 -9.49 11.34 10.40
CA GLY A 16 -9.25 12.58 11.14
C GLY A 16 -8.10 12.43 12.13
N GLY A 17 -8.17 11.43 13.00
CA GLY A 17 -7.19 11.11 14.03
C GLY A 17 -5.90 10.47 13.51
N PHE A 18 -5.75 10.28 12.20
CA PHE A 18 -4.50 9.80 11.62
C PHE A 18 -3.39 10.87 11.64
N PHE A 19 -3.73 12.14 11.43
CA PHE A 19 -2.76 13.24 11.34
C PHE A 19 -2.44 13.82 12.73
N THR A 20 -1.53 13.18 13.46
CA THR A 20 -0.91 13.73 14.67
C THR A 20 0.22 14.71 14.31
N PRO A 21 0.75 15.50 15.27
CA PRO A 21 1.89 16.38 14.99
C PRO A 21 3.09 15.68 14.35
N GLU A 22 3.36 14.42 14.72
CA GLU A 22 4.44 13.61 14.14
C GLU A 22 4.17 13.22 12.68
N VAL A 23 2.91 12.94 12.33
CA VAL A 23 2.51 12.65 10.95
C VAL A 23 2.51 13.93 10.11
N GLU A 24 2.02 15.04 10.65
CA GLU A 24 2.02 16.36 10.01
C GLU A 24 3.46 16.82 9.69
N ALA A 25 4.44 16.45 10.52
CA ALA A 25 5.86 16.73 10.25
C ALA A 25 6.44 15.93 9.08
N ILE A 26 5.82 14.79 8.70
CA ILE A 26 6.23 13.94 7.57
C ILE A 26 5.54 14.41 6.29
N ASN A 27 4.22 14.53 6.32
CA ASN A 27 3.41 14.98 5.19
C ASN A 27 2.18 15.71 5.73
N PRO A 28 2.16 17.06 5.68
CA PRO A 28 1.05 17.83 6.21
C PRO A 28 -0.28 17.44 5.58
N ARG A 29 -1.37 17.46 6.35
CA ARG A 29 -2.72 17.10 5.85
C ARG A 29 -3.08 17.85 4.58
N GLU A 30 -2.80 19.15 4.54
CA GLU A 30 -3.11 19.99 3.37
C GLU A 30 -2.37 19.53 2.09
N ARG A 31 -1.16 18.96 2.23
CA ARG A 31 -0.42 18.38 1.10
C ARG A 31 -0.99 17.00 0.76
N ALA A 32 -1.23 16.17 1.77
CA ALA A 32 -1.79 14.83 1.60
C ALA A 32 -3.17 14.86 0.91
N ASP A 33 -4.04 15.80 1.26
CA ASP A 33 -5.36 15.95 0.65
C ASP A 33 -5.29 16.34 -0.83
N ARG A 34 -4.21 17.00 -1.26
CA ARG A 34 -4.02 17.44 -2.66
C ARG A 34 -3.30 16.41 -3.53
N ILE A 35 -2.23 15.82 -3.02
CA ILE A 35 -1.32 14.99 -3.82
C ILE A 35 -1.05 13.61 -3.22
N GLY A 36 -1.65 13.29 -2.08
CA GLY A 36 -1.47 12.02 -1.39
C GLY A 36 -0.14 11.90 -0.67
N PHE A 37 0.30 10.65 -0.53
CA PHE A 37 1.57 10.26 0.07
C PHE A 37 2.44 9.56 -0.98
N THR A 38 3.76 9.69 -0.85
CA THR A 38 4.68 8.72 -1.45
C THR A 38 4.69 7.42 -0.63
N LEU A 39 5.23 6.32 -1.17
CA LEU A 39 5.35 5.05 -0.42
C LEU A 39 6.14 5.24 0.89
N ASP A 40 7.23 6.02 0.87
CA ASP A 40 8.09 6.25 2.05
C ASP A 40 7.40 7.16 3.07
N GLU A 41 6.71 8.21 2.61
CA GLU A 41 5.93 9.09 3.48
C GLU A 41 4.82 8.31 4.19
N LEU A 42 4.10 7.43 3.48
CA LEU A 42 3.05 6.61 4.09
C LEU A 42 3.65 5.59 5.08
N ALA A 43 4.77 4.97 4.73
CA ALA A 43 5.45 4.03 5.61
C ALA A 43 5.90 4.71 6.92
N ALA A 44 6.55 5.86 6.82
CA ALA A 44 6.98 6.64 7.98
C ALA A 44 5.78 7.09 8.83
N SER A 45 4.71 7.56 8.18
CA SER A 45 3.49 8.01 8.86
C SER A 45 2.81 6.88 9.65
N ILE A 46 2.73 5.67 9.07
CA ILE A 46 2.20 4.51 9.79
C ILE A 46 3.07 4.21 11.01
N ARG A 47 4.41 4.13 10.86
CA ARG A 47 5.33 3.83 11.97
C ARG A 47 5.13 4.79 13.15
N VAL A 48 5.18 6.10 12.90
CA VAL A 48 5.05 7.10 13.97
C VAL A 48 3.64 7.13 14.56
N ARG A 49 2.60 6.84 13.76
CA ARG A 49 1.22 6.89 14.21
C ARG A 49 0.79 5.68 15.03
N THR A 50 1.30 4.49 14.71
CA THR A 50 0.77 3.23 15.23
C THR A 50 1.79 2.43 16.04
N GLY A 51 3.08 2.74 15.93
CA GLY A 51 4.16 1.90 16.49
C GLY A 51 4.34 0.55 15.77
N LEU A 52 3.60 0.29 14.68
CA LEU A 52 3.74 -0.94 13.91
C LEU A 52 5.06 -0.97 13.15
N ALA A 53 5.60 -2.17 12.97
CA ALA A 53 6.74 -2.37 12.09
C ALA A 53 6.27 -2.22 10.63
N VAL A 54 6.96 -1.39 9.84
CA VAL A 54 6.64 -1.20 8.42
C VAL A 54 7.92 -1.34 7.61
N GLN A 55 7.86 -2.08 6.51
CA GLN A 55 8.91 -2.16 5.50
C GLN A 55 8.33 -1.76 4.14
N ALA A 56 9.10 -0.99 3.37
CA ALA A 56 8.69 -0.54 2.04
C ALA A 56 9.55 -1.25 0.99
N PHE A 57 8.89 -1.79 -0.03
CA PHE A 57 9.49 -2.54 -1.12
C PHE A 57 9.11 -1.87 -2.42
N ARG A 58 10.10 -1.45 -3.20
CA ARG A 58 9.91 -0.77 -4.49
C ARG A 58 9.79 -1.83 -5.58
N ALA A 59 8.74 -1.77 -6.40
CA ALA A 59 8.56 -2.73 -7.47
C ALA A 59 9.41 -2.30 -8.68
N GLY A 60 10.16 -3.23 -9.26
CA GLY A 60 10.89 -2.99 -10.50
C GLY A 60 12.17 -3.82 -10.61
N PRO A 61 12.93 -3.63 -11.70
CA PRO A 61 14.08 -4.48 -12.02
C PRO A 61 15.43 -3.91 -11.54
N ALA A 62 15.47 -2.74 -10.90
CA ALA A 62 16.72 -2.17 -10.40
C ALA A 62 17.29 -2.98 -9.23
N GLU A 63 18.58 -2.80 -8.94
CA GLU A 63 19.30 -3.56 -7.90
C GLU A 63 18.72 -3.37 -6.49
N ASP A 64 18.12 -2.20 -6.22
CA ASP A 64 17.45 -1.86 -4.95
C ASP A 64 15.91 -2.02 -5.02
N GLU A 65 15.41 -2.65 -6.08
CA GLU A 65 13.99 -2.91 -6.31
C GLU A 65 13.68 -4.42 -6.29
N PHE A 66 12.39 -4.74 -6.25
CA PHE A 66 11.89 -6.08 -5.98
C PHE A 66 11.04 -6.59 -7.14
N SER A 67 11.31 -7.83 -7.51
CA SER A 67 10.69 -8.52 -8.63
C SER A 67 9.24 -8.93 -8.34
N HIS A 68 8.54 -9.42 -9.37
CA HIS A 68 7.22 -10.01 -9.21
C HIS A 68 7.24 -11.24 -8.28
N GLY A 69 8.30 -12.06 -8.35
CA GLY A 69 8.48 -13.21 -7.47
C GLY A 69 8.60 -12.81 -6.00
N ASP A 70 9.32 -11.72 -5.71
CA ASP A 70 9.43 -11.18 -4.34
C ASP A 70 8.07 -10.69 -3.82
N PHE A 71 7.28 -10.06 -4.68
CA PHE A 71 5.93 -9.64 -4.33
C PHE A 71 5.01 -10.83 -4.04
N VAL A 72 5.03 -11.88 -4.86
CA VAL A 72 4.26 -13.11 -4.64
C VAL A 72 4.68 -13.81 -3.35
N ALA A 73 5.98 -13.85 -3.06
CA ALA A 73 6.49 -14.39 -1.80
C ALA A 73 6.00 -13.58 -0.58
N ALA A 74 5.97 -12.24 -0.70
CA ALA A 74 5.43 -11.38 0.35
C ALA A 74 3.92 -11.61 0.58
N LEU A 75 3.14 -11.77 -0.49
CA LEU A 75 1.71 -12.09 -0.41
C LEU A 75 1.47 -13.42 0.33
N ALA A 76 2.19 -14.47 -0.05
CA ALA A 76 2.07 -15.80 0.56
C ALA A 76 2.47 -15.78 2.06
N ALA A 77 3.54 -15.06 2.39
CA ALA A 77 3.98 -14.89 3.78
C ALA A 77 2.93 -14.15 4.61
N SER A 78 2.40 -13.02 4.10
CA SER A 78 1.39 -12.23 4.80
C SER A 78 0.06 -12.97 4.96
N GLN A 79 -0.35 -13.80 3.99
CA GLN A 79 -1.58 -14.59 4.10
C GLN A 79 -1.49 -15.66 5.20
N SER A 80 -0.28 -16.15 5.47
CA SER A 80 -0.01 -17.20 6.46
C SER A 80 0.11 -16.66 7.90
N ASP A 81 0.16 -15.34 8.09
CA ASP A 81 0.33 -14.71 9.40
C ASP A 81 -0.72 -13.60 9.64
N PRO A 82 -1.67 -13.78 10.59
CA PRO A 82 -2.67 -12.76 10.90
C PRO A 82 -2.07 -11.50 11.58
N ALA A 83 -0.77 -11.49 11.92
CA ALA A 83 -0.06 -10.31 12.39
C ALA A 83 0.53 -9.46 11.25
N ASP A 84 0.44 -9.92 10.01
CA ASP A 84 0.95 -9.25 8.81
C ASP A 84 -0.18 -8.70 7.96
N ALA A 85 0.07 -7.55 7.32
CA ALA A 85 -0.80 -6.98 6.31
C ALA A 85 0.00 -6.30 5.21
N ILE A 86 -0.55 -6.28 4.00
CA ILE A 86 0.05 -5.60 2.84
C ILE A 86 -0.77 -4.39 2.42
N ILE A 87 -0.09 -3.29 2.14
CA ILE A 87 -0.64 -2.11 1.46
C ILE A 87 0.12 -1.92 0.16
N ILE A 88 -0.56 -1.87 -0.97
CA ILE A 88 0.06 -1.63 -2.28
C ILE A 88 -0.08 -0.16 -2.70
N ASN A 89 0.91 0.32 -3.46
CA ASN A 89 0.93 1.62 -4.12
C ASN A 89 1.14 1.42 -5.61
N PHE A 90 0.14 1.76 -6.42
CA PHE A 90 0.16 1.45 -7.86
C PHE A 90 -0.36 2.61 -8.71
N SER A 91 -0.01 2.61 -9.99
CA SER A 91 -0.52 3.54 -10.98
C SER A 91 -1.90 3.11 -11.47
N ARG A 92 -2.94 3.93 -11.23
CA ARG A 92 -4.28 3.66 -11.76
C ARG A 92 -4.32 3.75 -13.28
N GLU A 93 -3.50 4.62 -13.87
CA GLU A 93 -3.39 4.78 -15.31
C GLU A 93 -2.91 3.48 -15.96
N SER A 94 -1.86 2.88 -15.40
CA SER A 94 -1.29 1.63 -15.90
C SER A 94 -2.26 0.46 -15.72
N LEU A 95 -2.88 0.37 -14.53
CA LEU A 95 -3.74 -0.76 -14.19
C LEU A 95 -5.07 -0.75 -14.95
N LEU A 96 -5.77 0.39 -14.92
CA LEU A 96 -7.12 0.50 -15.47
C LEU A 96 -7.11 0.84 -16.97
N ARG A 97 -5.98 1.34 -17.51
CA ARG A 97 -5.88 1.87 -18.87
C ARG A 97 -6.93 2.96 -19.17
N THR A 98 -7.45 3.62 -18.13
CA THR A 98 -8.59 4.56 -18.20
C THR A 98 -8.16 6.02 -18.40
N GLY A 99 -6.89 6.30 -18.68
CA GLY A 99 -6.33 7.66 -18.76
C GLY A 99 -6.40 8.46 -17.44
N HIS A 100 -6.91 7.86 -16.36
CA HIS A 100 -6.94 8.47 -15.03
C HIS A 100 -5.53 8.49 -14.45
N ARG A 101 -4.93 9.68 -14.43
CA ARG A 101 -3.56 9.89 -13.98
C ARG A 101 -3.46 9.82 -12.46
N GLY A 102 -2.39 9.21 -11.96
CA GLY A 102 -2.00 9.28 -10.54
C GLY A 102 -1.87 7.93 -9.85
N GLY A 103 -1.16 7.96 -8.71
CA GLY A 103 -1.03 6.81 -7.82
C GLY A 103 -2.30 6.54 -7.02
N HIS A 104 -2.37 5.35 -6.44
CA HIS A 104 -3.39 4.95 -5.48
C HIS A 104 -2.80 4.03 -4.43
N PHE A 105 -3.43 3.97 -3.26
CA PHE A 105 -3.09 3.01 -2.20
C PHE A 105 -4.31 2.21 -1.81
N SER A 106 -4.13 0.90 -1.66
CA SER A 106 -5.17 0.01 -1.17
C SER A 106 -4.57 -1.11 -0.31
N PRO A 107 -5.26 -1.59 0.72
CA PRO A 107 -4.92 -2.85 1.37
C PRO A 107 -5.12 -4.03 0.41
N VAL A 108 -4.30 -5.06 0.59
CA VAL A 108 -4.57 -6.39 0.06
C VAL A 108 -5.56 -7.08 1.00
N GLY A 109 -6.62 -7.65 0.43
CA GLY A 109 -7.64 -8.40 1.18
C GLY A 109 -7.38 -9.90 1.21
N ASP A 110 -6.80 -10.46 0.14
CA ASP A 110 -6.51 -11.89 0.01
C ASP A 110 -5.58 -12.17 -1.18
N PHE A 111 -5.02 -13.38 -1.24
CA PHE A 111 -4.15 -13.86 -2.31
C PHE A 111 -4.55 -15.27 -2.75
N ASN A 112 -4.84 -15.44 -4.04
CA ASN A 112 -5.09 -16.75 -4.64
C ASN A 112 -3.85 -17.20 -5.42
N ALA A 113 -3.07 -18.10 -4.83
CA ALA A 113 -1.85 -18.62 -5.43
C ALA A 113 -2.09 -19.51 -6.66
N GLU A 114 -3.22 -20.22 -6.71
CA GLU A 114 -3.55 -21.12 -7.82
C GLU A 114 -3.84 -20.34 -9.11
N GLU A 115 -4.58 -19.24 -8.98
CA GLU A 115 -4.93 -18.37 -10.12
C GLU A 115 -3.93 -17.22 -10.32
N GLY A 116 -2.98 -17.02 -9.41
CA GLY A 116 -2.03 -15.90 -9.48
C GLY A 116 -2.70 -14.54 -9.32
N MET A 117 -3.78 -14.47 -8.52
CA MET A 117 -4.63 -13.29 -8.35
C MET A 117 -4.50 -12.70 -6.95
N VAL A 118 -4.64 -11.38 -6.84
CA VAL A 118 -4.70 -10.67 -5.55
C VAL A 118 -6.00 -9.88 -5.44
N LEU A 119 -6.63 -9.93 -4.27
CA LEU A 119 -7.82 -9.16 -3.96
C LEU A 119 -7.39 -7.79 -3.43
N ILE A 120 -7.78 -6.74 -4.14
CA ILE A 120 -7.56 -5.35 -3.73
C ILE A 120 -8.83 -4.83 -3.07
N LEU A 121 -8.70 -4.31 -1.84
CA LEU A 121 -9.77 -3.60 -1.14
C LEU A 121 -9.67 -2.11 -1.46
N ASP A 122 -10.24 -1.70 -2.58
CA ASP A 122 -10.10 -0.34 -3.09
C ASP A 122 -10.87 0.65 -2.21
N VAL A 123 -10.13 1.62 -1.67
CA VAL A 123 -10.61 2.63 -0.73
C VAL A 123 -11.15 3.88 -1.43
N SER A 124 -11.21 3.89 -2.76
CA SER A 124 -11.81 5.00 -3.49
C SER A 124 -13.30 5.08 -3.18
N THR A 125 -13.83 6.30 -3.09
CA THR A 125 -15.26 6.55 -2.89
C THR A 125 -16.08 6.30 -4.17
N ALA A 126 -15.49 5.67 -5.18
CA ALA A 126 -16.13 5.40 -6.46
C ALA A 126 -17.16 4.28 -6.31
N PRO A 127 -18.44 4.52 -6.67
CA PRO A 127 -19.48 3.51 -6.54
C PRO A 127 -19.14 2.21 -7.28
N GLY A 128 -19.28 1.08 -6.59
CA GLY A 128 -19.13 -0.26 -7.20
C GLY A 128 -17.70 -0.78 -7.35
N ARG A 129 -16.67 -0.07 -6.84
CA ARG A 129 -15.26 -0.49 -6.87
C ARG A 129 -14.66 -0.62 -5.47
N GLU A 130 -15.37 -1.27 -4.56
CA GLU A 130 -14.90 -1.44 -3.17
C GLU A 130 -13.90 -2.60 -3.03
N LYS A 131 -14.00 -3.60 -3.92
CA LYS A 131 -13.10 -4.76 -3.95
C LYS A 131 -13.04 -5.39 -5.34
N PHE A 132 -11.86 -5.77 -5.80
CA PHE A 132 -11.69 -6.46 -7.09
C PHE A 132 -10.46 -7.36 -7.09
N TRP A 133 -10.51 -8.45 -7.86
CA TRP A 133 -9.37 -9.31 -8.11
C TRP A 133 -8.59 -8.82 -9.33
N VAL A 134 -7.26 -8.89 -9.27
CA VAL A 134 -6.37 -8.59 -10.39
C VAL A 134 -5.19 -9.55 -10.40
N SER A 135 -4.60 -9.80 -11.57
CA SER A 135 -3.40 -10.63 -11.66
C SER A 135 -2.25 -9.99 -10.89
N THR A 136 -1.44 -10.83 -10.24
CA THR A 136 -0.24 -10.38 -9.52
C THR A 136 0.79 -9.75 -10.47
N GLU A 137 0.82 -10.16 -11.73
CA GLU A 137 1.66 -9.58 -12.78
C GLU A 137 1.22 -8.15 -13.13
N ASP A 138 -0.07 -7.95 -13.42
CA ASP A 138 -0.59 -6.63 -13.80
C ASP A 138 -0.44 -5.61 -12.68
N ILE A 139 -0.71 -6.03 -11.43
CA ILE A 139 -0.54 -5.12 -10.30
C ILE A 139 0.93 -4.83 -10.02
N HIS A 140 1.84 -5.82 -10.15
CA HIS A 140 3.28 -5.58 -10.00
C HIS A 140 3.78 -4.60 -11.07
N ALA A 141 3.37 -4.77 -12.32
CA ALA A 141 3.69 -3.83 -13.39
C ALA A 141 3.16 -2.41 -13.10
N ALA A 142 1.95 -2.29 -12.54
CA ALA A 142 1.39 -1.01 -12.13
C ALA A 142 2.11 -0.38 -10.91
N MET A 143 2.73 -1.21 -10.05
CA MET A 143 3.62 -0.75 -8.97
C MET A 143 5.00 -0.34 -9.51
N ALA A 144 5.51 -1.01 -10.55
CA ALA A 144 6.79 -0.72 -11.21
C ALA A 144 6.75 0.52 -12.12
N CYS A 145 5.87 1.47 -11.79
CA CYS A 145 5.74 2.76 -12.46
C CYS A 145 6.31 3.86 -11.55
N VAL A 146 7.06 4.81 -12.12
CA VAL A 146 7.61 5.95 -11.39
C VAL A 146 6.50 6.82 -10.78
N ASP A 147 6.62 7.10 -9.49
CA ASP A 147 5.88 8.15 -8.81
C ASP A 147 6.61 9.49 -9.01
N THR A 148 5.93 10.45 -9.64
CA THR A 148 6.53 11.74 -9.99
C THR A 148 6.85 12.62 -8.78
N VAL A 149 6.26 12.33 -7.61
CA VAL A 149 6.55 13.07 -6.37
C VAL A 149 7.87 12.60 -5.76
N SER A 150 8.09 11.29 -5.68
CA SER A 150 9.33 10.71 -5.11
C SER A 150 10.46 10.50 -6.11
N GLY A 151 10.16 10.49 -7.41
CA GLY A 151 11.13 10.17 -8.47
C GLY A 151 11.55 8.70 -8.49
N ARG A 152 10.89 7.83 -7.72
CA ARG A 152 11.18 6.39 -7.61
C ARG A 152 9.95 5.58 -8.02
N ASN A 153 10.13 4.30 -8.33
CA ASN A 153 9.00 3.41 -8.57
C ASN A 153 8.10 3.31 -7.33
N ARG A 154 6.83 2.96 -7.54
CA ARG A 154 5.91 2.65 -6.44
C ARG A 154 6.23 1.24 -5.92
N GLY A 155 5.29 0.55 -5.31
CA GLY A 155 5.59 -0.71 -4.63
C GLY A 155 4.60 -1.07 -3.55
N TRP A 156 5.02 -1.84 -2.56
CA TRP A 156 4.17 -2.28 -1.47
C TRP A 156 4.81 -2.05 -0.11
N LEU A 157 3.97 -2.00 0.90
CA LEU A 157 4.34 -1.98 2.31
C LEU A 157 3.96 -3.31 2.92
N VAL A 158 4.87 -3.88 3.70
CA VAL A 158 4.53 -4.92 4.67
C VAL A 158 4.44 -4.27 6.03
N VAL A 159 3.27 -4.38 6.66
CA VAL A 159 2.96 -3.83 7.97
C VAL A 159 2.77 -5.00 8.93
N ARG A 160 3.47 -4.98 10.07
CA ARG A 160 3.41 -6.05 11.06
C ARG A 160 3.16 -5.50 12.45
N ARG A 161 2.45 -6.27 13.27
CA ARG A 161 2.57 -6.09 14.72
C ARG A 161 4.02 -6.34 15.14
N PRO A 162 4.63 -5.49 15.96
CA PRO A 162 5.87 -5.86 16.63
C PRO A 162 5.64 -7.18 17.38
N GLY A 163 6.54 -8.15 17.24
CA GLY A 163 6.48 -9.38 18.02
C GLY A 163 6.46 -9.04 19.52
N GLU A 164 5.61 -9.74 20.28
CA GLU A 164 5.69 -9.73 21.75
C GLU A 164 7.06 -10.24 22.23
#